data_AF-A0A8S3CVC1-F1
#
_entry.id   AF-A0A8S3CVC1-F1
#
_cell.length_a   1.000
_cell.length_b   1.000
_cell.length_c   1.000
_cell.angle_alpha   90.00
_cell.angle_beta   90.00
_cell.angle_gamma   90.00
#
_symmetry.space_group_name_H-M   'P 1'
#
loop_
_entity.id
_entity.type
_entity.pdbx_description
1 polymer ?
#
loop_
_entity_poly.entity_id
_entity_poly.type
_entity_poly.pdbx_seq_one_letter_code
_entity_poly.pdbx_strand_id
1 'polypeptide(L)' 'KQYSVSEGLDLIFLRVHLPPGLSCSRCVLQWRYHAGNNWGRNTQTGEACLGCGLQEEFYK' A
#
# COMPACT_ATOMS: atom_id res chain seq x y z
N LYS A 1 -1.13 -4.98 -4.66
CA LYS A 1 -2.58 -4.94 -4.91
C LYS A 1 -3.04 -3.52 -4.59
N GLN A 2 -3.65 -2.82 -5.54
CA GLN A 2 -4.11 -1.44 -5.38
C GLN A 2 -5.57 -1.45 -4.97
N TYR A 3 -5.95 -0.59 -4.03
CA TYR A 3 -7.32 -0.46 -3.54
C TYR A 3 -7.81 0.93 -3.89
N SER A 4 -9.00 1.02 -4.47
CA SER A 4 -9.67 2.31 -4.64
C SER A 4 -10.23 2.71 -3.27
N VAL A 5 -9.87 3.90 -2.84
CA VAL A 5 -10.38 4.50 -1.60
C VAL A 5 -11.37 5.60 -1.98
N SER A 6 -12.49 5.66 -1.26
CA SER A 6 -13.48 6.73 -1.42
C SER A 6 -13.00 8.02 -0.76
N GLU A 7 -13.63 9.14 -1.09
CA GLU A 7 -13.45 10.37 -0.31
C GLU A 7 -14.04 10.16 1.10
N GLY A 8 -13.23 10.44 2.13
CA GLY A 8 -13.64 10.35 3.52
C GLY A 8 -12.87 9.30 4.32
N LEU A 9 -13.35 9.05 5.54
CA LEU A 9 -12.76 8.08 6.45
C LEU A 9 -13.57 6.78 6.39
N ASP A 10 -12.89 5.68 6.09
CA ASP A 10 -13.50 4.35 5.99
C ASP A 10 -12.61 3.29 6.65
N LEU A 11 -13.24 2.20 7.09
CA LEU A 11 -12.55 1.03 7.65
C LEU A 11 -12.35 -0.02 6.55
N ILE A 12 -11.09 -0.22 6.15
CA ILE A 12 -10.73 -1.19 5.12
C ILE A 12 -10.38 -2.54 5.78
N PHE A 13 -11.21 -3.56 5.52
CA PHE A 13 -10.98 -4.91 6.02
C PHE A 13 -10.21 -5.75 4.99
N LEU A 14 -9.03 -6.24 5.38
CA LEU A 14 -8.17 -7.07 4.55
C LEU A 14 -8.05 -8.48 5.13
N ARG A 15 -8.28 -9.50 4.29
CA ARG A 15 -7.95 -10.89 4.61
C ARG A 15 -6.65 -11.27 3.91
N VAL A 16 -5.68 -11.73 4.70
CA VAL A 16 -4.36 -12.18 4.22
C VAL A 16 -4.10 -13.60 4.71
N HIS A 17 -3.32 -14.35 3.94
CA HIS A 17 -2.87 -15.68 4.34
C HIS A 17 -1.45 -15.58 4.87
N LEU A 18 -1.22 -16.15 6.05
CA LEU A 18 0.13 -16.34 6.55
C LEU A 18 0.84 -17.42 5.74
N PRO A 19 2.19 -17.34 5.60
CA PRO A 19 2.97 -18.41 5.00
C PRO A 19 2.70 -19.75 5.69
N PRO A 20 2.62 -20.85 4.93
CA PRO A 20 2.38 -22.18 5.51
C PRO A 20 3.53 -22.56 6.45
N GLY A 21 3.19 -23.17 7.60
CA GLY A 21 4.17 -23.64 8.59
C GLY A 21 4.81 -22.52 9.45
N LEU A 22 4.37 -21.26 9.30
CA LEU A 22 4.86 -20.17 10.14
C LEU A 22 4.36 -20.33 11.58
N SER A 23 5.30 -20.46 12.52
CA SER A 23 5.06 -20.41 13.97
C SER A 23 6.10 -19.52 14.63
N CYS A 24 5.69 -18.70 15.59
CA CYS A 24 6.56 -17.74 16.26
C CYS A 24 6.06 -17.42 17.67
N SER A 25 7.00 -17.14 18.58
CA SER A 25 6.68 -16.73 19.96
C SER A 25 6.46 -15.22 20.09
N ARG A 26 7.08 -14.42 19.21
CA ARG A 26 7.03 -12.95 19.21
C ARG A 26 7.08 -12.41 17.78
N CYS A 27 5.98 -12.57 17.04
CA CYS A 27 5.86 -11.97 15.72
C CYS A 27 5.47 -10.49 15.80
N VAL A 28 5.96 -9.72 14.82
CA VAL A 28 5.48 -8.36 14.53
C VAL A 28 4.92 -8.37 13.13
N LEU A 29 3.73 -7.81 12.96
CA LEU A 29 3.15 -7.56 11.66
C LEU A 29 3.47 -6.12 11.27
N GLN A 30 4.12 -5.92 10.13
CA GLN A 30 4.27 -4.59 9.55
C GLN A 30 3.21 -4.35 8.49
N TRP A 31 2.44 -3.28 8.63
CA TRP A 31 1.56 -2.77 7.60
C TRP A 31 2.20 -1.57 6.91
N ARG A 32 2.17 -1.56 5.58
CA ARG A 32 2.57 -0.42 4.76
C ARG A 32 1.38 0.08 3.95
N TYR A 33 1.07 1.36 4.07
CA TYR A 33 0.19 2.06 3.15
C TYR A 33 1.01 2.98 2.25
N HIS A 34 1.03 2.66 0.96
CA HIS A 34 1.59 3.51 -0.09
C HIS A 34 0.43 4.28 -0.73
N ALA A 35 0.42 5.60 -0.56
CA ALA A 35 -0.61 6.47 -1.12
C ALA A 35 -0.53 6.54 -2.65
N GLY A 36 -1.45 7.26 -3.29
CA GLY A 36 -1.53 7.34 -4.75
C GLY A 36 -2.11 8.64 -5.27
N ASN A 37 -2.13 9.70 -4.46
CA ASN A 37 -2.77 10.98 -4.77
C ASN A 37 -1.80 12.04 -5.30
N ASN A 38 -0.49 11.78 -5.33
CA ASN A 38 0.48 12.69 -5.95
C ASN A 38 0.58 12.44 -7.46
N TRP A 39 0.75 13.50 -8.24
CA TRP A 39 1.18 13.42 -9.63
C TRP A 39 2.69 13.19 -9.71
N GLY A 40 3.11 12.28 -10.59
CA GLY A 40 4.52 12.06 -10.88
C GLY A 40 4.74 11.47 -12.26
N ARG A 41 5.97 11.03 -12.55
CA ARG A 41 6.32 10.39 -13.82
C ARG A 41 6.49 8.89 -13.65
N ASN A 42 5.94 8.13 -14.60
CA ASN A 42 6.21 6.70 -14.73
C ASN A 42 7.69 6.51 -15.09
N THR A 43 8.39 5.63 -14.37
CA THR A 43 9.83 5.42 -14.55
C THR A 43 10.20 4.64 -15.80
N GLN A 44 9.24 3.93 -16.41
CA GLN A 44 9.42 3.13 -17.62
C GLN A 44 8.98 3.89 -18.87
N THR A 45 7.86 4.61 -18.82
CA THR A 45 7.31 5.34 -19.99
C THR A 45 7.68 6.82 -20.03
N GLY A 46 8.03 7.42 -18.88
CA GLY A 46 8.28 8.86 -18.75
C GLY A 46 7.02 9.73 -18.73
N GLU A 47 5.84 9.13 -18.90
CA GLU A 47 4.56 9.83 -18.91
C GLU A 47 4.17 10.32 -17.52
N ALA A 48 3.50 11.47 -17.46
CA ALA A 48 2.94 11.99 -16.22
C ALA A 48 1.64 11.23 -15.88
N CYS A 49 1.51 10.78 -14.65
CA CYS A 49 0.33 10.07 -14.16
C CYS A 49 0.11 10.29 -12.65
N LEU A 50 -1.15 10.20 -12.24
CA LEU A 50 -1.54 10.14 -10.82
C LEU A 50 -1.06 8.83 -10.20
N GLY A 51 -0.49 8.88 -9.00
CA GLY A 51 0.06 7.72 -8.30
C GLY A 51 1.42 7.25 -8.81
N CYS A 52 2.01 7.95 -9.79
CA CYS A 52 3.34 7.67 -10.31
C CYS A 52 4.42 8.44 -9.56
N GLY A 53 5.67 7.98 -9.63
CA GLY A 53 6.78 8.60 -8.90
C GLY A 53 6.68 8.40 -7.39
N LEU A 54 7.14 9.40 -6.63
CA LEU A 54 7.16 9.33 -5.16
C LEU A 54 5.75 9.53 -4.58
N GLN A 55 5.34 8.61 -3.73
CA GLN A 55 4.09 8.70 -2.97
C GLN A 55 4.40 8.70 -1.48
N GLU A 56 3.48 9.24 -0.69
CA GLU A 56 3.55 9.16 0.76
C GLU A 56 3.44 7.71 1.24
N GLU A 57 4.22 7.37 2.27
CA GLU A 57 4.24 6.03 2.84
C GLU A 57 4.04 6.06 4.35
N PHE A 58 3.13 5.21 4.83
CA PHE A 58 2.85 5.02 6.24
C PHE A 58 3.20 3.60 6.65
N TYR A 59 3.84 3.48 7.82
CA TYR A 59 4.30 2.21 8.38
C TYR A 59 3.72 2.03 9.78
N LYS A 60 3.17 0.84 10.05
CA LYS A 60 2.69 0.41 11.36
C LYS A 60 3.15 -1.00 11.67
#